data_AF-A0A972IKM2-F1
#
_entry.id   AF-A0A972IKM2-F1
#
_cell.length_a   1.000
_cell.length_b   1.000
_cell.length_c   1.000
_cell.angle_alpha   90.00
_cell.angle_beta   90.00
_cell.angle_gamma   90.00
#
_symmetry.space_group_name_H-M   'P 1'
#
loop_
_entity.id
_entity.type
_entity.pdbx_description
1 polymer ?
#
loop_
_entity_poly.entity_id
_entity_poly.type
_entity_poly.pdbx_seq_one_letter_code
_entity_poly.pdbx_strand_id
1 'polypeptide(L)'
;MSLVSVNWNPSRKDLNGFRLVSVIATMAIAVLLYAIKGLDIRWCGGIVAFGVLVWLSGLVSLTLTRCVYVVLMAVTLPIGFVVSLILMGAFYFGLITPLGLVFRLLGRDVLCRKFDPKAPTYWTPHEQTKNVERYFQQF
;
A
#
# COMPACT_ATOMS: atom_id res chain seq x y z
N MET A 1 14.24 6.13 6.64
CA MET A 1 13.50 4.84 6.60
C MET A 1 12.72 4.82 5.29
N SER A 2 13.11 3.98 4.31
CA SER A 2 12.37 3.85 3.05
C SER A 2 11.05 3.12 3.33
N LEU A 3 9.91 3.75 3.04
CA LEU A 3 8.59 3.15 3.26
C LEU A 3 8.29 1.97 2.32
N VAL A 4 9.17 1.70 1.34
CA VAL A 4 9.10 0.53 0.47
C VAL A 4 10.49 -0.11 0.39
N SER A 5 10.69 -1.22 1.11
CA SER A 5 11.90 -2.03 1.02
C SER A 5 11.79 -2.96 -0.20
N VAL A 6 12.21 -2.45 -1.35
CA VAL A 6 12.27 -3.24 -2.58
C VAL A 6 13.41 -4.24 -2.46
N ASN A 7 13.09 -5.51 -2.63
CA ASN A 7 14.08 -6.56 -2.62
C ASN A 7 14.84 -6.59 -3.96
N TRP A 8 15.92 -5.83 -4.06
CA TRP A 8 16.77 -5.73 -5.26
C TRP A 8 17.61 -7.00 -5.52
N ASN A 9 17.71 -7.90 -4.55
CA ASN A 9 18.39 -9.19 -4.68
C ASN A 9 17.44 -10.33 -4.29
N PRO A 10 16.43 -10.64 -5.13
CA PRO A 10 15.40 -11.60 -4.80
C PRO A 10 16.01 -12.99 -4.57
N SER A 11 15.54 -13.67 -3.52
CA SER A 11 15.90 -15.06 -3.25
C SER A 11 15.27 -15.99 -4.29
N ARG A 12 15.76 -17.23 -4.42
CA ARG A 12 15.19 -18.23 -5.34
C ARG A 12 13.69 -18.48 -5.07
N LYS A 13 13.27 -18.37 -3.80
CA LYS A 13 11.87 -18.48 -3.39
C LYS A 13 11.02 -17.32 -3.94
N ASP A 14 11.54 -16.09 -3.88
CA ASP A 14 10.85 -14.89 -4.35
C ASP A 14 10.66 -14.92 -5.88
N LEU A 15 11.69 -15.39 -6.61
CA LEU A 15 11.61 -15.57 -8.05
C LEU A 15 10.58 -16.64 -8.45
N ASN A 16 10.50 -17.75 -7.70
CA ASN A 16 9.49 -18.79 -7.96
C ASN A 16 8.06 -18.29 -7.67
N GLY A 17 7.88 -17.53 -6.59
CA GLY A 17 6.60 -16.86 -6.30
C GLY A 17 6.20 -15.90 -7.41
N PHE A 18 7.13 -15.05 -7.86
CA PHE A 18 6.91 -14.11 -8.95
C PHE A 18 6.47 -14.80 -10.25
N ARG A 19 7.09 -15.92 -10.60
CA ARG A 19 6.72 -16.70 -11.79
C ARG A 19 5.28 -17.20 -11.73
N LEU A 20 4.85 -17.75 -10.60
CA LEU A 20 3.46 -18.21 -10.43
C LEU A 20 2.48 -17.03 -10.47
N VAL A 21 2.79 -15.95 -9.76
CA VAL A 21 1.97 -14.73 -9.73
C VAL A 21 1.83 -14.11 -11.12
N SER A 22 2.88 -14.13 -11.94
CA SER A 22 2.83 -13.57 -13.30
C SER A 22 1.81 -14.25 -14.21
N VAL A 23 1.65 -15.58 -14.11
CA VAL A 23 0.65 -16.35 -14.87
C VAL A 23 -0.76 -16.04 -14.37
N ILE A 24 -0.95 -16.02 -13.05
CA ILE A 24 -2.25 -15.72 -12.45
C ILE A 24 -2.68 -14.29 -12.79
N ALA A 25 -1.77 -13.32 -12.67
CA ALA A 25 -2.04 -11.92 -12.96
C ALA A 25 -2.39 -11.71 -14.45
N THR A 26 -1.62 -12.28 -15.38
CA THR A 26 -1.91 -12.17 -16.82
C THR A 26 -3.21 -12.87 -17.21
N MET A 27 -3.53 -14.02 -16.60
CA MET A 27 -4.82 -14.69 -16.78
C MET A 27 -5.98 -13.83 -16.27
N ALA A 28 -5.87 -13.28 -15.06
CA ALA A 28 -6.90 -12.39 -14.51
C ALA A 28 -7.11 -11.15 -15.37
N ILE A 29 -6.02 -10.53 -15.86
CA ILE A 29 -6.09 -9.38 -16.79
C ILE A 29 -6.76 -9.78 -18.10
N ALA A 30 -6.43 -10.94 -18.67
CA ALA A 30 -7.04 -11.41 -19.92
C ALA A 30 -8.55 -11.65 -19.78
N VAL A 31 -9.00 -12.24 -18.67
CA VAL A 31 -10.42 -12.45 -18.36
C VAL A 31 -11.14 -11.12 -18.15
N LEU A 32 -10.51 -10.19 -17.42
CA LEU A 32 -11.07 -8.86 -17.17
C LEU A 32 -11.24 -8.06 -18.48
N LEU A 33 -10.24 -8.08 -19.36
CA LEU A 33 -10.29 -7.40 -20.65
C LEU A 33 -11.32 -8.03 -21.60
N TYR A 34 -11.46 -9.35 -21.56
CA TYR A 34 -12.53 -10.04 -22.27
C TYR A 34 -13.91 -9.60 -21.78
N ALA A 35 -14.12 -9.57 -20.46
CA ALA A 35 -15.40 -9.22 -19.84
C ALA A 35 -15.80 -7.75 -20.03
N ILE A 36 -14.86 -6.81 -19.96
CA ILE A 36 -15.16 -5.36 -20.03
C ILE A 36 -15.19 -4.86 -21.47
N LYS A 37 -14.25 -5.31 -22.31
CA LYS A 37 -14.07 -4.77 -23.68
C LYS A 37 -14.54 -5.72 -24.79
N GLY A 38 -14.94 -6.95 -24.48
CA GLY A 38 -15.27 -7.95 -25.50
C GLY A 38 -14.09 -8.24 -26.43
N LEU A 39 -12.86 -8.16 -25.90
CA LEU A 39 -11.65 -8.32 -26.70
C LEU A 39 -11.61 -9.69 -27.36
N ASP A 40 -11.20 -9.72 -28.62
CA ASP A 40 -11.15 -10.95 -29.40
C ASP A 40 -10.21 -11.99 -28.75
N ILE A 41 -10.59 -13.27 -28.75
CA ILE A 41 -9.92 -14.34 -27.98
C ILE A 41 -8.43 -14.47 -28.32
N ARG A 42 -8.05 -14.05 -29.53
CA ARG A 42 -6.67 -14.00 -30.04
C ARG A 42 -5.78 -13.05 -29.23
N TRP A 43 -6.28 -11.88 -28.87
CA TRP A 43 -5.54 -10.91 -28.06
C TRP A 43 -5.42 -11.35 -26.61
N CYS A 44 -6.48 -11.95 -26.05
CA CYS A 44 -6.43 -12.59 -24.74
C CYS A 44 -5.42 -13.74 -24.72
N GLY A 45 -5.36 -14.56 -25.78
CA GLY A 45 -4.38 -15.62 -25.94
C GLY A 45 -2.94 -15.10 -25.96
N GLY A 46 -2.68 -13.97 -26.63
CA GLY A 46 -1.37 -13.31 -26.63
C GLY A 46 -0.91 -12.86 -25.25
N ILE A 47 -1.81 -12.31 -24.43
CA ILE A 47 -1.52 -11.85 -23.06
C ILE A 47 -1.19 -13.04 -22.15
N VAL A 48 -1.97 -14.12 -22.22
CA VAL A 48 -1.72 -15.34 -21.45
C VAL A 48 -0.42 -16.01 -21.91
N ALA A 49 -0.18 -16.07 -23.22
CA ALA A 49 1.06 -16.60 -23.78
C ALA A 49 2.29 -15.83 -23.28
N PHE A 50 2.21 -14.51 -23.15
CA PHE A 50 3.28 -13.71 -22.57
C PHE A 50 3.55 -14.09 -21.10
N GLY A 51 2.52 -14.28 -20.28
CA GLY A 51 2.65 -14.77 -18.90
C GLY A 51 3.30 -16.15 -18.82
N VAL A 52 2.91 -17.06 -19.72
CA VAL A 52 3.52 -18.41 -19.81
C VAL A 52 4.97 -18.33 -20.27
N LEU A 53 5.32 -17.44 -21.20
CA LEU A 53 6.69 -17.23 -21.64
C LEU A 53 7.59 -16.71 -20.50
N VAL A 54 7.08 -15.78 -19.68
CA VAL A 54 7.79 -15.31 -18.48
C VAL A 54 7.98 -16.46 -17.48
N TRP A 55 6.95 -17.30 -17.28
CA TRP A 55 7.05 -18.47 -16.42
C TRP A 55 8.07 -19.50 -16.93
N LEU A 56 8.09 -19.77 -18.23
CA LEU A 56 9.04 -20.67 -18.91
C LEU A 56 10.47 -20.13 -18.88
N SER A 57 10.65 -18.81 -19.03
CA SER A 57 11.97 -18.17 -18.98
C SER A 57 12.70 -18.43 -17.66
N GLY A 58 11.96 -18.58 -16.56
CA GLY A 58 12.52 -18.94 -15.26
C GLY A 58 12.83 -20.42 -15.07
N LEU A 59 12.38 -21.32 -15.95
CA LEU A 59 12.89 -22.71 -15.98
C LEU A 59 14.27 -22.76 -16.65
N VAL A 60 14.49 -21.93 -17.66
CA VAL A 60 15.73 -21.93 -18.45
C VAL A 60 16.83 -21.10 -17.77
N SER A 61 16.50 -19.93 -17.22
CA SER A 61 17.50 -19.07 -16.57
C SER A 61 16.92 -18.21 -15.44
N LEU A 62 17.46 -18.41 -14.24
CA LEU A 62 17.16 -17.57 -13.07
C LEU A 62 17.66 -16.12 -13.25
N THR A 63 18.73 -15.92 -14.02
CA THR A 63 19.34 -14.60 -14.25
C THR A 63 18.43 -13.70 -15.09
N LEU A 64 17.80 -14.25 -16.13
CA LEU A 64 16.83 -13.52 -16.96
C LEU A 64 15.59 -13.12 -16.16
N THR A 65 15.04 -14.05 -15.39
CA THR A 65 13.87 -13.79 -14.53
C THR A 65 14.17 -12.71 -13.51
N ARG A 66 15.38 -12.69 -12.94
CA ARG A 66 15.81 -11.65 -12.01
C ARG A 66 15.87 -10.27 -12.69
N CYS A 67 16.40 -10.18 -13.91
CA CYS A 67 16.44 -8.92 -14.65
C CYS A 67 15.02 -8.38 -14.89
N VAL A 68 14.12 -9.23 -15.39
CA VAL A 68 12.70 -8.88 -15.60
C VAL A 68 12.04 -8.43 -14.31
N TYR A 69 12.25 -9.16 -13.21
CA TYR A 69 11.71 -8.80 -11.89
C TYR A 69 12.19 -7.41 -11.45
N VAL A 70 13.50 -7.15 -11.52
CA VAL A 70 14.07 -5.87 -11.09
C VAL A 70 13.56 -4.70 -11.93
N VAL A 71 13.51 -4.86 -13.26
CA VAL A 71 12.97 -3.83 -14.16
C VAL A 71 11.50 -3.57 -13.87
N LEU A 72 10.70 -4.62 -13.72
CA LEU A 72 9.28 -4.47 -13.41
C LEU A 72 9.06 -3.82 -12.04
N MET A 73 9.84 -4.20 -11.02
CA MET A 73 9.79 -3.56 -9.71
C MET A 73 10.17 -2.08 -9.81
N ALA A 74 11.23 -1.74 -10.55
CA ALA A 74 11.64 -0.34 -10.74
C ALA A 74 10.53 0.50 -11.39
N VAL A 75 9.80 -0.06 -12.35
CA VAL A 75 8.67 0.63 -13.02
C VAL A 75 7.42 0.71 -12.14
N THR A 76 7.14 -0.33 -11.35
CA THR A 76 5.93 -0.37 -10.50
C THR A 76 6.07 0.44 -9.21
N LEU A 77 7.30 0.72 -8.75
CA LEU A 77 7.56 1.57 -7.58
C LEU A 77 6.91 2.96 -7.62
N PRO A 78 7.14 3.80 -8.63
CA PRO A 78 6.52 5.12 -8.69
C PRO A 78 5.00 5.02 -8.76
N ILE A 79 4.46 3.98 -9.42
CA ILE A 79 3.02 3.73 -9.49
C ILE A 79 2.49 3.45 -8.07
N GLY A 80 3.13 2.55 -7.32
CA GLY A 80 2.75 2.23 -5.94
C GLY A 80 2.83 3.45 -5.02
N PHE A 81 3.83 4.31 -5.19
CA PHE A 81 3.96 5.56 -4.45
C PHE A 81 2.79 6.52 -4.72
N VAL A 82 2.46 6.74 -5.99
CA VAL A 82 1.33 7.60 -6.39
C VAL A 82 0.00 7.04 -5.88
N VAL A 83 -0.23 5.73 -6.01
CA VAL A 83 -1.43 5.07 -5.48
C VAL A 83 -1.51 5.23 -3.95
N SER A 84 -0.39 5.09 -3.24
CA SER A 84 -0.34 5.27 -1.79
C SER A 84 -0.68 6.70 -1.37
N LEU A 85 -0.16 7.70 -2.10
CA LEU A 85 -0.48 9.11 -1.87
C LEU A 85 -1.96 9.40 -2.14
N ILE A 86 -2.50 8.89 -3.24
CA ILE A 86 -3.92 9.05 -3.60
C ILE A 86 -4.80 8.39 -2.55
N LEU A 87 -4.49 7.17 -2.12
CA LEU A 87 -5.27 6.44 -1.13
C LEU A 87 -5.23 7.13 0.24
N MET A 88 -4.05 7.59 0.68
CA MET A 88 -3.92 8.37 1.91
C MET A 88 -4.64 9.71 1.83
N GLY A 89 -4.53 10.42 0.70
CA GLY A 89 -5.26 11.65 0.45
C GLY A 89 -6.77 11.41 0.49
N ALA A 90 -7.26 10.40 -0.22
CA ALA A 90 -8.68 10.04 -0.23
C ALA A 90 -9.17 9.64 1.16
N PHE A 91 -8.39 8.88 1.94
CA PHE A 91 -8.75 8.53 3.30
C PHE A 91 -8.81 9.75 4.22
N TYR A 92 -7.80 10.62 4.15
CA TYR A 92 -7.74 11.82 4.99
C TYR A 92 -8.85 12.82 4.64
N PHE A 93 -9.03 13.13 3.35
CA PHE A 93 -10.02 14.12 2.91
C PHE A 93 -11.44 13.55 2.83
N GLY A 94 -11.58 12.25 2.58
CA GLY A 94 -12.88 11.58 2.47
C GLY A 94 -13.45 11.08 3.81
N LEU A 95 -12.61 10.78 4.79
CA LEU A 95 -13.06 10.26 6.10
C LEU A 95 -12.71 11.20 7.26
N ILE A 96 -11.42 11.50 7.44
CA ILE A 96 -10.96 12.26 8.62
C ILE A 96 -11.47 13.71 8.57
N THR A 97 -11.37 14.37 7.42
CA THR A 97 -11.76 15.77 7.23
C THR A 97 -13.26 16.00 7.46
N PRO A 98 -14.18 15.24 6.84
CA PRO A 98 -15.61 15.41 7.10
C PRO A 98 -15.97 15.05 8.55
N LEU A 99 -15.32 14.05 9.15
CA LEU A 99 -15.52 13.74 10.57
C LEU A 99 -15.14 14.93 11.47
N GLY A 100 -14.01 15.57 11.20
CA GLY A 100 -13.59 16.79 11.89
C GLY A 100 -14.54 17.96 11.65
N LEU A 101 -15.08 18.12 10.44
CA LEU A 101 -16.09 19.13 10.12
C LEU A 101 -17.40 18.87 10.88
N VAL A 102 -17.86 17.62 10.97
CA VAL A 102 -19.04 17.23 11.75
C VAL A 102 -18.83 17.55 13.23
N PHE A 103 -17.68 17.23 13.82
CA PHE A 103 -17.38 17.60 15.20
C PHE A 103 -17.35 19.11 15.42
N ARG A 104 -16.83 19.87 14.44
CA ARG A 104 -16.84 21.33 14.47
C ARG A 104 -18.27 21.90 14.42
N LEU A 105 -19.13 21.34 13.57
CA LEU A 105 -20.54 21.73 13.46
C LEU A 105 -21.34 21.38 14.72
N LEU A 106 -21.08 20.23 15.34
CA LEU A 106 -21.68 19.81 16.60
C LEU A 106 -21.11 20.57 17.82
N GLY A 107 -20.15 21.48 17.62
CA GLY A 107 -19.52 22.26 18.68
C GLY A 107 -18.60 21.46 19.60
N ARG A 108 -18.32 20.19 19.28
CA ARG A 108 -17.54 19.27 20.10
C ARG A 108 -16.04 19.49 19.85
N ASP A 109 -15.40 20.24 20.73
CA ASP A 109 -13.96 20.50 20.69
C ASP A 109 -13.18 19.44 21.48
N VAL A 110 -13.07 18.24 20.91
CA VAL A 110 -12.33 17.11 21.54
C VAL A 110 -10.83 17.37 21.68
N LEU A 111 -10.29 18.35 20.96
CA LEU A 111 -8.87 18.66 20.94
C LEU A 111 -8.53 19.93 21.73
N CYS A 112 -9.52 20.50 22.45
CA CYS A 112 -9.38 21.73 23.23
C CYS A 112 -8.65 22.84 22.47
N ARG A 113 -8.95 22.99 21.17
CA ARG A 113 -8.24 23.92 20.27
C ARG A 113 -8.77 25.34 20.38
N LYS A 114 -9.93 25.56 20.99
CA LYS A 114 -10.48 26.90 21.23
C LYS A 114 -9.62 27.64 22.25
N PHE A 115 -9.25 28.86 21.89
CA PHE A 115 -8.56 29.79 22.79
C PHE A 115 -9.55 30.30 23.86
N ASP A 116 -9.25 30.05 25.13
CA ASP A 116 -9.95 30.60 26.27
C ASP A 116 -9.14 31.75 26.90
N PRO A 117 -9.48 33.02 26.59
CA PRO A 117 -8.76 34.16 27.14
C PRO A 117 -8.93 34.35 28.65
N LYS A 118 -9.83 33.60 29.31
CA LYS A 118 -10.02 33.64 30.77
C LYS A 118 -9.29 32.50 31.49
N ALA A 119 -8.71 31.55 30.76
CA ALA A 119 -7.97 30.45 31.36
C ALA A 119 -6.63 30.96 31.94
N PRO A 120 -6.32 30.70 33.22
CA PRO A 120 -5.05 31.09 33.81
C PRO A 120 -3.87 30.32 33.21
N THR A 121 -4.11 29.06 32.77
CA THR A 121 -3.13 28.23 32.08
C THR A 121 -3.85 27.20 31.20
N TYR A 122 -3.27 26.82 30.05
CA TYR A 122 -3.77 25.74 29.19
C TYR A 122 -3.20 24.36 29.56
N TRP A 123 -2.46 24.25 30.67
CA TRP A 123 -1.90 22.98 31.09
C TRP A 123 -3.02 22.03 31.55
N THR A 124 -3.15 20.90 30.88
CA THR A 124 -3.99 19.80 31.37
C THR A 124 -3.28 19.12 32.55
N PRO A 125 -3.96 18.95 33.71
CA PRO A 125 -3.38 18.25 34.86
C PRO A 125 -2.95 16.85 34.45
N HIS A 126 -1.69 16.53 34.67
CA HIS A 126 -1.22 15.16 34.50
C HIS A 126 -1.68 14.34 35.70
N GLU A 127 -2.51 13.31 35.48
CA GLU A 127 -2.80 12.35 36.53
C GLU A 127 -1.51 11.61 36.90
N GLN A 128 -0.99 11.90 38.09
CA GLN A 128 0.14 11.15 38.62
C GLN A 128 -0.30 9.72 38.88
N THR A 129 0.21 8.80 38.06
CA THR A 129 0.12 7.37 38.32
C THR A 129 0.73 7.09 39.69
N LYS A 130 -0.10 6.67 40.65
CA LYS A 130 0.30 6.42 42.04
C LYS A 130 1.31 5.26 42.18
N ASN A 131 1.46 4.44 41.15
CA ASN A 131 2.36 3.30 41.18
C ASN A 131 3.61 3.55 40.34
N VAL A 132 4.76 3.65 41.02
CA VAL A 132 6.09 3.85 40.43
C VAL A 132 6.55 2.61 39.67
N GLU A 133 6.06 1.43 40.02
CA GLU A 133 6.40 0.14 39.41
C GLU A 133 6.00 0.07 37.92
N ARG A 134 4.99 0.86 37.53
CA ARG A 134 4.51 0.96 36.15
C ARG A 134 5.55 1.57 35.20
N TYR A 135 6.50 2.36 35.71
CA TYR A 135 7.62 2.87 34.90
C TYR A 135 8.59 1.76 34.47
N PHE A 136 8.64 0.66 35.22
CA PHE A 136 9.53 -0.48 34.90
C PHE A 136 8.87 -1.51 33.97
N GLN A 137 7.58 -1.37 33.65
CA GLN A 137 6.80 -2.28 32.77
C GLN A 137 6.41 -1.57 31.47
N GLN A 138 7.41 -1.18 30.70
CA GLN A 138 7.23 -0.35 29.50
C GLN A 138 6.92 -1.15 28.21
N PHE A 139 6.88 -2.48 28.30
CA PHE A 139 6.60 -3.41 27.18
C PHE A 139 5.52 -4.42 27.56
#